data_AF-A0A3N5XBK2-F1
#
_entry.id   AF-A0A3N5XBK2-F1
#
_cell.length_a   1.000
_cell.length_b   1.000
_cell.length_c   1.000
_cell.angle_alpha   90.00
_cell.angle_beta   90.00
_cell.angle_gamma   90.00
#
_symmetry.space_group_name_H-M   'P 1'
#
loop_
_entity.id
_entity.type
_entity.pdbx_description
1 polymer ?
#
loop_
_entity_poly.entity_id
_entity_poly.type
_entity_poly.pdbx_seq_one_letter_code
_entity_poly.pdbx_strand_id
1 'polypeptide(L)'
;MRGGCPVLRHVAGLLLIFLLPAGCGDDSKSTGGDDVIPPAAVTDLAATALTDSSLLLVWTAPGDDDTIGTASLYDLRLSTRPDTLPDWWDSLCTAADSVRAPRPAGAPESLLVRALEADTLYYFALRTSDE
;
A
#
# COMPACT_ATOMS: atom_id res chain seq x y z
N MET A 1 25.06 -19.98 -13.77
CA MET A 1 23.72 -20.58 -13.57
C MET A 1 23.57 -20.92 -12.11
N ARG A 2 22.40 -20.62 -11.53
CA ARG A 2 22.02 -20.70 -10.09
C ARG A 2 22.52 -19.48 -9.32
N GLY A 3 21.70 -18.65 -8.70
CA GLY A 3 20.25 -18.57 -8.56
C GLY A 3 20.04 -17.39 -7.62
N GLY A 4 19.47 -16.30 -8.11
CA GLY A 4 19.21 -15.13 -7.26
C GLY A 4 18.22 -15.53 -6.19
N CYS A 5 18.57 -15.30 -4.91
CA CYS A 5 17.59 -15.27 -3.84
C CYS A 5 16.48 -14.29 -4.25
N PRO A 6 15.19 -14.70 -4.26
CA PRO A 6 14.13 -13.72 -4.28
C PRO A 6 14.17 -12.98 -2.94
N VAL A 7 14.51 -11.68 -2.99
CA VAL A 7 14.31 -10.78 -1.84
C VAL A 7 12.81 -10.75 -1.60
N LEU A 8 12.39 -11.25 -0.45
CA LEU A 8 10.99 -11.36 -0.05
C LEU A 8 10.49 -9.94 0.22
N ARG A 9 9.94 -9.28 -0.80
CA ARG A 9 9.28 -7.98 -0.62
C ARG A 9 8.03 -8.21 0.20
N HIS A 10 7.99 -7.70 1.44
CA HIS A 10 6.81 -7.85 2.28
C HIS A 10 5.75 -6.84 1.80
N VAL A 11 4.72 -7.38 1.15
CA VAL A 11 3.62 -6.61 0.59
C VAL A 11 2.46 -6.70 1.57
N ALA A 12 2.14 -5.61 2.26
CA ALA A 12 0.99 -5.58 3.16
C ALA A 12 -0.31 -5.65 2.35
N GLY A 13 -0.96 -6.82 2.36
CA GLY A 13 -2.20 -7.08 1.65
C GLY A 13 -3.16 -7.92 2.48
N LEU A 14 -4.28 -7.30 2.86
CA LEU A 14 -5.53 -7.88 3.35
C LEU A 14 -5.52 -8.55 4.74
N LEU A 15 -6.36 -7.97 5.60
CA LEU A 15 -6.86 -8.42 6.90
C LEU A 15 -6.85 -9.95 7.14
N LEU A 16 -5.92 -10.41 7.97
CA LEU A 16 -6.07 -11.62 8.78
C LEU A 16 -5.72 -11.26 10.23
N ILE A 17 -6.72 -11.26 11.11
CA ILE A 17 -6.52 -11.03 12.55
C ILE A 17 -5.72 -12.22 13.11
N PHE A 18 -4.44 -12.03 13.38
CA PHE A 18 -3.72 -12.83 14.37
C PHE A 18 -3.61 -12.03 15.66
N LEU A 19 -4.45 -12.40 16.63
CA LEU A 19 -4.27 -12.00 18.03
C LEU A 19 -2.99 -12.67 18.56
N LEU A 20 -1.92 -11.89 18.75
CA LEU A 20 -0.81 -12.30 19.61
C LEU A 20 -0.61 -11.28 20.73
N PRO A 21 -0.33 -11.72 21.98
CA PRO A 21 -0.23 -10.85 23.13
C PRO A 21 1.09 -10.07 23.09
N ALA A 22 1.04 -8.82 23.56
CA ALA A 22 2.22 -8.00 23.79
C ALA A 22 3.26 -8.72 24.66
N GLY A 23 4.48 -8.86 24.13
CA GLY A 23 5.66 -9.30 24.86
C GLY A 23 6.72 -8.19 24.87
N CYS A 24 7.24 -7.86 26.05
CA CYS A 24 8.21 -6.78 26.32
C CYS A 24 9.64 -7.07 25.83
N GLY A 25 10.33 -6.02 25.36
CA GLY A 25 11.71 -5.58 25.67
C GLY A 25 12.93 -6.44 25.32
N ASP A 26 13.86 -5.93 24.50
CA ASP A 26 15.16 -5.36 24.93
C ASP A 26 16.06 -4.95 23.73
N ASP A 27 16.85 -3.90 23.94
CA ASP A 27 17.86 -3.31 23.04
C ASP A 27 18.89 -4.33 22.50
N SER A 28 19.09 -4.39 21.17
CA SER A 28 20.41 -4.71 20.59
C SER A 28 20.49 -4.48 19.07
N LYS A 29 21.14 -3.37 18.70
CA LYS A 29 22.11 -3.22 17.60
C LYS A 29 21.81 -3.99 16.28
N SER A 30 21.28 -3.25 15.31
CA SER A 30 21.14 -3.64 13.90
C SER A 30 22.43 -4.22 13.32
N THR A 31 22.39 -5.51 13.03
CA THR A 31 23.26 -6.20 12.07
C THR A 31 22.37 -7.05 11.17
N GLY A 32 21.98 -6.49 10.02
CA GLY A 32 21.55 -7.23 8.83
C GLY A 32 20.56 -8.37 9.04
N GLY A 33 19.49 -8.13 9.80
CA GLY A 33 18.27 -8.93 9.72
C GLY A 33 17.34 -8.23 8.76
N ASP A 34 16.81 -8.94 7.77
CA ASP A 34 15.72 -8.44 6.95
C ASP A 34 14.61 -7.92 7.88
N ASP A 35 14.07 -6.74 7.58
CA ASP A 35 12.89 -6.28 8.28
C ASP A 35 11.77 -7.32 8.11
N VAL A 36 11.13 -7.68 9.23
CA VAL A 36 10.08 -8.70 9.29
C VAL A 36 8.75 -8.12 9.73
N ILE A 37 8.68 -6.82 10.04
CA ILE A 37 7.44 -6.16 10.44
C ILE A 37 6.91 -5.42 9.21
N PRO A 38 5.80 -5.87 8.61
CA PRO A 38 5.27 -5.21 7.43
C PRO A 38 4.65 -3.84 7.78
N PRO A 39 4.53 -2.95 6.79
CA PRO A 39 3.85 -1.68 6.95
C PRO A 39 2.38 -1.86 7.32
N ALA A 40 1.82 -0.92 8.09
CA ALA A 40 0.40 -0.92 8.38
C ALA A 40 -0.43 -0.84 7.08
N ALA A 41 -1.60 -1.48 7.11
CA ALA A 41 -2.56 -1.36 6.02
C ALA A 41 -3.14 0.06 5.98
N VAL A 42 -3.27 0.62 4.78
CA VAL A 42 -4.07 1.83 4.56
C VAL A 42 -5.55 1.46 4.71
N THR A 43 -6.23 2.08 5.69
CA THR A 43 -7.63 1.74 6.05
C THR A 43 -8.63 2.84 5.70
N ASP A 44 -8.15 4.02 5.30
CA ASP A 44 -8.95 5.22 5.08
C ASP A 44 -8.85 5.75 3.63
N LEU A 45 -8.43 4.89 2.69
CA LEU A 45 -8.36 5.25 1.27
C LEU A 45 -9.75 5.66 0.76
N ALA A 46 -9.88 6.91 0.36
CA ALA A 46 -11.10 7.49 -0.17
C ALA A 46 -10.86 8.11 -1.54
N ALA A 47 -11.88 8.05 -2.40
CA ALA A 47 -11.88 8.65 -3.73
C ALA A 47 -12.96 9.73 -3.83
N THR A 48 -12.60 10.89 -4.36
CA THR A 48 -13.53 11.99 -4.64
C THR A 48 -13.44 12.36 -6.11
N ALA A 49 -14.53 12.23 -6.85
CA ALA A 49 -14.58 12.69 -8.24
C ALA A 49 -14.40 14.22 -8.30
N LEU A 50 -13.47 14.69 -9.14
CA LEU A 50 -13.25 16.12 -9.39
C LEU A 50 -13.88 16.55 -10.70
N THR A 51 -13.80 15.69 -11.71
CA THR A 51 -14.45 15.85 -13.01
C THR A 51 -15.03 14.52 -13.46
N ASP A 52 -15.62 14.50 -14.65
CA ASP A 52 -16.04 13.27 -15.35
C ASP A 52 -14.88 12.31 -15.67
N SER A 53 -13.64 12.80 -15.67
CA SER A 53 -12.44 12.09 -16.15
C SER A 53 -11.27 12.16 -15.17
N SER A 54 -11.51 12.63 -13.94
CA SER A 54 -10.51 12.72 -12.90
C SER A 54 -11.08 12.57 -11.50
N LEU A 55 -10.27 11.99 -10.61
CA LEU A 55 -10.59 11.85 -9.19
C LEU A 55 -9.36 12.11 -8.34
N LEU A 56 -9.63 12.57 -7.13
CA LEU A 56 -8.65 12.72 -6.07
C LEU A 56 -8.75 11.53 -5.13
N LEU A 57 -7.67 10.76 -5.03
CA LEU A 57 -7.47 9.81 -3.95
C LEU A 57 -6.85 10.52 -2.76
N VAL A 58 -7.37 10.23 -1.57
CA VAL A 58 -6.83 10.70 -0.30
C VAL A 58 -6.73 9.53 0.68
N TRP A 59 -5.66 9.50 1.47
CA TRP A 59 -5.43 8.49 2.49
C TRP A 59 -4.45 9.00 3.53
N THR A 60 -4.29 8.27 4.63
CA THR A 60 -3.25 8.52 5.63
C THR A 60 -2.05 7.62 5.37
N ALA A 61 -0.85 8.20 5.34
CA ALA A 61 0.39 7.43 5.17
C ALA A 61 0.53 6.39 6.30
N PRO A 62 0.77 5.10 5.97
CA PRO A 62 0.98 4.08 6.98
C PRO A 62 2.42 4.16 7.54
N GLY A 63 2.66 3.45 8.65
CA GLY A 63 4.02 3.19 9.13
C GLY A 63 4.69 2.08 8.33
N ASP A 64 5.98 1.92 8.59
CA ASP A 64 6.86 0.91 8.02
C ASP A 64 6.87 -0.34 8.91
N ASP A 65 7.13 -0.14 10.21
CA ASP A 65 6.96 -1.14 11.27
C ASP A 65 5.57 -0.95 11.90
N ASP A 66 4.53 -1.54 11.32
CA ASP A 66 3.13 -1.28 11.69
C ASP A 66 2.79 0.23 11.58
N THR A 67 2.64 0.95 12.69
CA THR A 67 2.27 2.38 12.69
C THR A 67 3.46 3.33 12.85
N ILE A 68 4.68 2.80 12.93
CA ILE A 68 5.90 3.57 13.20
C ILE A 68 6.75 3.65 11.93
N GLY A 69 7.41 4.79 11.72
CA GLY A 69 8.34 4.96 10.59
C GLY A 69 7.67 5.51 9.33
N THR A 70 8.25 5.20 8.18
CA THR A 70 7.80 5.68 6.87
C THR A 70 7.92 4.53 5.87
N ALA A 71 6.78 4.05 5.36
CA ALA A 71 6.80 3.03 4.32
C ALA A 71 7.68 3.48 3.13
N SER A 72 8.34 2.53 2.47
CA SER A 72 9.26 2.85 1.38
C SER A 72 8.54 3.20 0.07
N LEU A 73 7.47 2.48 -0.28
CA LEU A 73 6.79 2.59 -1.57
C LEU A 73 5.28 2.40 -1.47
N TYR A 74 4.57 2.97 -2.45
CA TYR A 74 3.17 2.69 -2.74
C TYR A 74 3.04 1.91 -4.06
N ASP A 75 2.24 0.84 -4.06
CA ASP A 75 1.72 0.18 -5.27
C ASP A 75 0.22 0.47 -5.33
N LEU A 76 -0.17 1.38 -6.24
CA LEU A 76 -1.55 1.76 -6.47
C LEU A 76 -2.05 1.14 -7.76
N ARG A 77 -3.11 0.36 -7.66
CA ARG A 77 -3.73 -0.31 -8.80
C ARG A 77 -5.22 -0.02 -8.91
N LEU A 78 -5.75 -0.20 -10.11
CA LEU A 78 -7.15 0.03 -10.44
C LEU A 78 -7.78 -1.09 -11.26
N SER A 79 -9.11 -1.10 -11.26
CA SER A 79 -9.94 -1.91 -12.16
C SER A 79 -11.32 -1.28 -12.35
N THR A 80 -11.99 -1.68 -13.43
CA THR A 80 -13.40 -1.35 -13.70
C THR A 80 -14.35 -2.52 -13.43
N ARG A 81 -13.82 -3.65 -12.93
CA ARG A 81 -14.59 -4.86 -12.64
C ARG A 81 -14.78 -5.02 -11.12
N PRO A 82 -16.01 -5.31 -10.65
CA PRO A 82 -16.34 -5.41 -9.22
C PRO A 82 -15.84 -6.67 -8.53
N ASP A 83 -15.68 -7.76 -9.28
CA ASP A 83 -15.55 -9.15 -8.81
C ASP A 83 -14.16 -9.49 -8.29
N THR A 84 -13.30 -8.50 -8.20
CA THR A 84 -11.90 -8.78 -8.18
C THR A 84 -11.26 -8.52 -6.80
N LEU A 85 -11.73 -7.61 -5.93
CA LEU A 85 -11.23 -7.52 -4.52
C LEU A 85 -11.52 -8.80 -3.71
N PRO A 86 -10.54 -9.47 -3.04
CA PRO A 86 -9.14 -9.10 -2.74
C PRO A 86 -8.01 -10.07 -3.19
N ASP A 87 -8.29 -11.22 -3.82
CA ASP A 87 -7.27 -12.25 -4.20
C ASP A 87 -6.56 -12.01 -5.56
N TRP A 88 -6.94 -10.93 -6.22
CA TRP A 88 -6.63 -10.52 -7.59
C TRP A 88 -5.51 -9.50 -7.79
N TRP A 89 -4.68 -9.19 -6.78
CA TRP A 89 -3.74 -8.05 -6.87
C TRP A 89 -2.96 -8.02 -8.19
N ASP A 90 -2.51 -9.20 -8.64
CA ASP A 90 -1.74 -9.38 -9.89
C ASP A 90 -2.54 -9.22 -11.18
N SER A 91 -3.87 -9.20 -11.11
CA SER A 91 -4.77 -8.98 -12.24
C SER A 91 -5.20 -7.52 -12.42
N LEU A 92 -4.81 -6.65 -11.49
CA LEU A 92 -5.08 -5.21 -11.53
C LEU A 92 -4.16 -4.48 -12.51
N CYS A 93 -4.64 -3.37 -13.08
CA CYS A 93 -3.80 -2.46 -13.85
C CYS A 93 -3.15 -1.41 -12.93
N THR A 94 -1.89 -1.07 -13.17
CA THR A 94 -1.22 0.04 -12.47
C THR A 94 -2.00 1.34 -12.72
N ALA A 95 -2.41 2.00 -11.63
CA ALA A 95 -3.24 3.20 -11.72
C ALA A 95 -2.42 4.46 -12.00
N ALA A 96 -1.18 4.49 -11.50
CA ALA A 96 -0.25 5.58 -11.72
C ALA A 96 1.19 5.07 -11.55
N ASP A 97 2.05 5.31 -12.54
CA ASP A 97 3.46 4.93 -12.49
C ASP A 97 4.29 5.77 -11.50
N SER A 98 3.69 6.79 -10.86
CA SER A 98 4.40 7.77 -10.03
C SER A 98 3.60 8.21 -8.80
N VAL A 99 3.17 7.24 -7.98
CA VAL A 99 2.82 7.60 -6.60
C VAL A 99 4.11 8.10 -5.93
N ARG A 100 4.06 9.28 -5.30
CA ARG A 100 5.21 9.82 -4.58
C ARG A 100 5.60 8.89 -3.43
N ALA A 101 6.87 8.88 -3.06
CA ALA A 101 7.33 8.15 -1.88
C ALA A 101 6.47 8.53 -0.66
N PRO A 102 6.09 7.57 0.20
CA PRO A 102 5.29 7.83 1.38
C PRO A 102 5.90 8.89 2.28
N ARG A 103 5.06 9.73 2.85
CA ARG A 103 5.41 10.61 3.97
C ARG A 103 5.41 9.82 5.29
N PRO A 104 5.94 10.41 6.38
CA PRO A 104 5.89 9.80 7.70
C PRO A 104 4.47 9.37 8.11
N ALA A 105 4.37 8.28 8.85
CA ALA A 105 3.11 7.72 9.33
C ALA A 105 2.18 8.79 9.92
N GLY A 106 0.89 8.72 9.58
CA GLY A 106 -0.12 9.70 10.03
C GLY A 106 -0.18 10.98 9.19
N ALA A 107 0.72 11.16 8.22
CA ALA A 107 0.64 12.28 7.30
C ALA A 107 -0.50 12.10 6.29
N PRO A 108 -1.25 13.17 5.97
CA PRO A 108 -2.24 13.10 4.90
C PRO A 108 -1.53 13.01 3.54
N GLU A 109 -1.99 12.09 2.70
CA GLU A 109 -1.53 11.87 1.35
C GLU A 109 -2.66 12.11 0.34
N SER A 110 -2.25 12.46 -0.88
CA SER A 110 -3.20 12.66 -1.97
C SER A 110 -2.59 12.41 -3.34
N LEU A 111 -3.39 11.84 -4.24
CA LEU A 111 -3.02 11.62 -5.63
C LEU A 111 -4.17 11.98 -6.56
N LEU A 112 -3.86 12.80 -7.57
CA LEU A 112 -4.79 13.11 -8.64
C LEU A 112 -4.66 12.06 -9.75
N VAL A 113 -5.71 11.26 -9.93
CA VAL A 113 -5.84 10.32 -11.05
C VAL A 113 -6.57 11.02 -12.19
N ARG A 114 -6.04 10.92 -13.41
CA ARG A 114 -6.53 11.61 -14.61
C ARG A 114 -6.80 10.60 -15.73
N ALA A 115 -7.40 11.10 -16.82
CA ALA A 115 -7.66 10.33 -18.04
C ALA A 115 -8.55 9.11 -17.79
N LEU A 116 -9.51 9.25 -16.88
CA LEU A 116 -10.55 8.26 -16.64
C LEU A 116 -11.67 8.42 -17.68
N GLU A 117 -12.34 7.32 -18.00
CA GLU A 117 -13.54 7.35 -18.83
C GLU A 117 -14.73 7.81 -17.98
N ALA A 118 -15.53 8.72 -18.54
CA ALA A 118 -16.74 9.20 -17.90
C ALA A 118 -17.75 8.08 -17.70
N ASP A 119 -18.58 8.21 -16.66
CA ASP A 119 -19.64 7.24 -16.31
C ASP A 119 -19.13 5.80 -16.09
N THR A 120 -17.84 5.65 -15.78
CA THR A 120 -17.21 4.37 -15.48
C THR A 120 -16.95 4.22 -13.99
N LEU A 121 -17.34 3.08 -13.43
CA LEU A 121 -17.04 2.74 -12.05
C LEU A 121 -15.62 2.18 -11.94
N TYR A 122 -14.80 2.83 -11.13
CA TYR A 122 -13.42 2.42 -10.85
C TYR A 122 -13.27 1.93 -9.41
N TYR A 123 -12.53 0.86 -9.24
CA TYR A 123 -12.10 0.29 -7.97
C TYR A 123 -10.60 0.56 -7.83
N PHE A 124 -10.19 1.14 -6.70
CA PHE A 124 -8.79 1.40 -6.39
C PHE A 124 -8.33 0.52 -5.24
N ALA A 125 -7.11 0.02 -5.36
CA ALA A 125 -6.46 -0.74 -4.31
C ALA A 125 -5.05 -0.19 -4.11
N LEU A 126 -4.68 0.07 -2.87
CA LEU A 126 -3.38 0.62 -2.48
C LEU A 126 -2.70 -0.36 -1.54
N ARG A 127 -1.45 -0.68 -1.83
CA ARG A 127 -0.56 -1.40 -0.91
C ARG A 127 0.70 -0.59 -0.67
N THR A 128 1.27 -0.81 0.49
CA THR A 128 2.60 -0.32 0.85
C THR A 128 3.55 -1.48 0.99
N SER A 129 4.82 -1.20 0.71
CA SER A 129 5.92 -2.13 0.94
C SER A 129 7.08 -1.42 1.62
N ASP A 130 7.79 -2.19 2.43
CA ASP A 130 9.11 -1.92 3.01
C ASP A 130 10.23 -2.28 2.00
N GLU A 131 11.50 -2.36 2.45
CA GLU A 131 12.71 -2.56 1.63
C GLU A 131 12.78 -3.88 0.81
#